data_AF-A0AAD9SQQ1-F1
#
_entry.id   AF-A0AAD9SQQ1-F1
#
_cell.length_a   1.000
_cell.length_b   1.000
_cell.length_c   1.000
_cell.angle_alpha   90.00
_cell.angle_beta   90.00
_cell.angle_gamma   90.00
#
_symmetry.space_group_name_H-M   'P 1'
#
loop_
_entity.id
_entity.type
_entity.pdbx_description
1 polymer ?
#
loop_
_entity_poly.entity_id
_entity_poly.type
_entity_poly.pdbx_seq_one_letter_code
_entity_poly.pdbx_strand_id
1 'polypeptide(L)'
;MYDKVLEFLEASKESGRRDSTNISPRLRAQLLLAVVVGNLRISTGRRISMFSQWDAETNRRRLSIGDILKDNTWTRIMTMIDEDESDIAWHGGKVLLSTKLKAILNSQASFGATIGAPILFFIGGFIYTILGIENGSLQGDDTVHALAFGMWWMTVPHLAIVSCAMLASPSPSALQGIVWDGGAIASRERSERGSWDLMKTKVESYAAGRWIANKTGRYQLLNSMYDGQFKTVTLWNRGPNKKRWVDEAIRDYAASFEEHGDRLRPPQEIRKRLDLDLGDQFMIMVGSAVLLILPSLLALLTSYNMPRKGISCRSGTYLIYGITQVIECIFWVWEGRLKRMYGERWSEARTRAKTINWCGQTFVGFFAVFTAVVGTLMQLLGVYRTCACKVLSFSFVRQRTLPTGSNG
;
A
#
# COMPACT_ATOMS: atom_id res chain seq x y z
N MET A 1 -9.73 -5.87 4.64
CA MET A 1 -10.75 -5.38 3.68
C MET A 1 -10.94 -6.36 2.54
N TYR A 2 -9.88 -6.77 1.83
CA TYR A 2 -9.96 -7.84 0.82
C TYR A 2 -10.61 -9.11 1.38
N ASP A 3 -10.04 -9.66 2.46
CA ASP A 3 -10.57 -10.88 3.08
C ASP A 3 -12.01 -10.70 3.53
N LYS A 4 -12.38 -9.53 4.05
CA LYS A 4 -13.77 -9.21 4.44
C LYS A 4 -14.73 -9.19 3.26
N VAL A 5 -14.32 -8.68 2.09
CA VAL A 5 -15.15 -8.72 0.88
C VAL A 5 -15.32 -10.17 0.44
N LEU A 6 -14.26 -10.99 0.44
CA LEU A 6 -14.36 -12.39 0.06
C LEU A 6 -15.18 -13.22 1.06
N GLU A 7 -14.93 -13.07 2.35
CA GLU A 7 -15.69 -13.69 3.45
C GLU A 7 -17.18 -13.32 3.33
N PHE A 8 -17.48 -12.06 3.00
CA PHE A 8 -18.85 -11.61 2.75
C PHE A 8 -19.49 -12.28 1.52
N LEU A 9 -18.71 -12.48 0.44
CA LEU A 9 -19.18 -13.17 -0.77
C LEU A 9 -19.35 -14.68 -0.55
N GLU A 10 -18.46 -15.32 0.21
CA GLU A 10 -18.48 -16.75 0.56
C GLU A 10 -19.60 -17.09 1.52
N ALA A 11 -19.81 -16.28 2.57
CA ALA A 11 -20.90 -16.48 3.53
C ALA A 11 -22.29 -16.44 2.87
N SER A 12 -22.41 -15.75 1.72
CA SER A 12 -23.63 -15.74 0.93
C SER A 12 -23.85 -17.02 0.13
N LYS A 13 -22.84 -17.88 -0.04
CA LYS A 13 -22.93 -19.16 -0.74
C LYS A 13 -23.33 -20.31 0.19
N GLU A 14 -22.84 -20.32 1.42
CA GLU A 14 -23.09 -21.40 2.40
C GLU A 14 -24.47 -21.34 3.05
N SER A 15 -25.10 -20.15 3.07
CA SER A 15 -26.44 -19.98 3.62
C SER A 15 -27.53 -20.47 2.67
N GLY A 16 -27.56 -21.79 2.40
CA GLY A 16 -28.65 -22.49 1.71
C GLY A 16 -29.95 -22.58 2.53
N ARG A 17 -30.09 -21.77 3.58
CA ARG A 17 -31.27 -21.67 4.44
C ARG A 17 -32.12 -20.48 3.96
N ARG A 18 -33.42 -20.71 3.77
CA ARG A 18 -34.41 -19.83 3.11
C ARG A 18 -34.46 -18.35 3.53
N ASP A 19 -33.80 -17.95 4.61
CA ASP A 19 -33.80 -16.57 5.12
C ASP A 19 -32.55 -15.75 4.75
N SER A 20 -31.64 -16.29 3.93
CA SER A 20 -30.53 -15.50 3.43
C SER A 20 -31.00 -14.58 2.30
N THR A 21 -31.33 -13.35 2.69
CA THR A 21 -31.50 -12.23 1.76
C THR A 21 -30.33 -12.22 0.77
N ASN A 22 -30.66 -12.55 -0.48
CA ASN A 22 -29.70 -12.76 -1.57
C ASN A 22 -29.06 -11.42 -1.95
N ILE A 23 -27.73 -11.37 -1.91
CA ILE A 23 -26.97 -10.28 -2.52
C ILE A 23 -27.19 -10.38 -4.03
N SER A 24 -27.52 -9.27 -4.69
CA SER A 24 -27.69 -9.26 -6.15
C SER A 24 -26.39 -9.72 -6.84
N PRO A 25 -26.46 -10.54 -7.91
CA PRO A 25 -25.28 -10.97 -8.64
C PRO A 25 -24.46 -9.77 -9.16
N ARG A 26 -25.16 -8.69 -9.54
CA ARG A 26 -24.58 -7.40 -9.90
C ARG A 26 -23.71 -6.81 -8.79
N LEU A 27 -24.21 -6.72 -7.55
CA LEU A 27 -23.40 -6.21 -6.43
C LEU A 27 -22.18 -7.11 -6.16
N ARG A 28 -22.32 -8.43 -6.28
CA ARG A 28 -21.16 -9.34 -6.15
C ARG A 28 -20.09 -9.04 -7.18
N ALA A 29 -20.48 -8.85 -8.44
CA ALA A 29 -19.56 -8.48 -9.52
C ALA A 29 -18.90 -7.12 -9.26
N GLN A 30 -19.67 -6.11 -8.83
CA GLN A 30 -19.18 -4.79 -8.47
C GLN A 30 -18.15 -4.83 -7.34
N LEU A 31 -18.39 -5.60 -6.28
CA LEU A 31 -17.46 -5.76 -5.17
C LEU A 31 -16.18 -6.50 -5.57
N LEU A 32 -16.29 -7.56 -6.37
CA LEU A 32 -15.12 -8.27 -6.92
C LEU A 32 -14.29 -7.35 -7.80
N LEU A 33 -14.93 -6.55 -8.63
CA LEU A 33 -14.26 -5.60 -9.49
C LEU A 33 -13.59 -4.47 -8.69
N ALA A 34 -14.26 -3.95 -7.66
CA ALA A 34 -13.68 -2.98 -6.73
C ALA A 34 -12.40 -3.54 -6.05
N VAL A 35 -12.35 -4.84 -5.78
CA VAL A 35 -11.16 -5.51 -5.25
C VAL A 35 -10.03 -5.59 -6.29
N VAL A 36 -10.36 -6.09 -7.49
CA VAL A 36 -9.39 -6.35 -8.58
C VAL A 36 -8.82 -5.07 -9.18
N VAL A 37 -9.70 -4.09 -9.44
CA VAL A 37 -9.41 -2.83 -10.10
C VAL A 37 -9.11 -1.72 -9.11
N GLY A 38 -9.32 -1.92 -7.81
CA GLY A 38 -9.18 -0.87 -6.80
C GLY A 38 -7.76 -0.32 -6.58
N ASN A 39 -6.76 -0.81 -7.32
CA ASN A 39 -5.45 -0.18 -7.44
C ASN A 39 -5.41 0.95 -8.49
N LEU A 40 -6.44 1.09 -9.32
CA LEU A 40 -6.57 2.16 -10.27
C LEU A 40 -7.26 3.35 -9.61
N ARG A 41 -6.78 4.54 -9.95
CA ARG A 41 -7.33 5.78 -9.44
C ARG A 41 -8.76 5.93 -9.96
N ILE A 42 -9.72 6.12 -9.05
CA ILE A 42 -11.05 6.62 -9.44
C ILE A 42 -10.84 8.06 -9.88
N SER A 43 -10.86 8.31 -11.20
CA SER A 43 -10.99 9.67 -11.68
C SER A 43 -12.34 10.18 -11.18
N THR A 44 -12.30 11.15 -10.28
CA THR A 44 -13.52 11.82 -9.86
C THR A 44 -13.69 12.92 -10.88
N GLY A 45 -14.40 12.64 -11.97
CA GLY A 45 -14.65 13.62 -13.02
C GLY A 45 -15.02 14.94 -12.34
N ARG A 46 -14.15 15.94 -12.49
CA ARG A 46 -14.33 17.25 -11.86
C ARG A 46 -15.71 17.71 -12.31
N ARG A 47 -16.62 18.02 -11.39
CA ARG A 47 -17.82 18.79 -11.73
C ARG A 47 -17.29 20.03 -12.42
N ILE A 48 -17.38 20.07 -13.75
CA ILE A 48 -17.10 21.28 -14.50
C ILE A 48 -18.23 22.20 -14.09
N SER A 49 -18.00 23.01 -13.04
CA SER A 49 -18.83 24.19 -12.79
C SER A 49 -18.54 25.19 -13.91
N MET A 50 -18.98 24.86 -15.12
CA MET A 50 -19.00 25.75 -16.29
C MET A 50 -20.23 26.69 -16.27
N PHE A 51 -20.90 26.82 -15.13
CA PHE A 51 -21.91 27.84 -14.90
C PHE A 51 -21.31 28.97 -14.07
N SER A 52 -20.59 29.87 -14.74
CA SER A 52 -20.59 31.28 -14.32
C SER A 52 -20.34 32.29 -15.43
N GLN A 53 -20.05 31.89 -16.68
CA GLN A 53 -19.67 32.92 -17.66
C GLN A 53 -19.75 32.50 -19.14
N TRP A 54 -20.81 31.82 -19.57
CA TRP A 54 -21.12 31.71 -21.01
C TRP A 54 -22.58 32.05 -21.23
N ASP A 55 -22.78 33.33 -21.55
CA ASP A 55 -23.80 33.94 -22.38
C ASP A 55 -25.22 33.33 -22.38
N ALA A 56 -26.12 34.12 -21.81
CA ALA A 56 -27.50 34.18 -22.26
C ALA A 56 -27.53 34.36 -23.80
N GLU A 57 -28.61 33.89 -24.43
CA GLU A 57 -28.88 34.09 -25.86
C GLU A 57 -28.16 33.13 -26.83
N THR A 58 -28.50 31.83 -26.84
CA THR A 58 -29.02 31.18 -28.07
C THR A 58 -29.42 29.69 -27.90
N ASN A 59 -30.67 29.41 -28.27
CA ASN A 59 -31.18 28.13 -28.79
C ASN A 59 -31.13 26.85 -27.93
N ARG A 60 -32.17 26.72 -27.08
CA ARG A 60 -33.32 25.78 -27.24
C ARG A 60 -33.13 24.48 -28.06
N ARG A 61 -32.02 23.77 -27.94
CA ARG A 61 -32.00 22.30 -28.06
C ARG A 61 -32.01 21.74 -26.65
N ARG A 62 -33.10 21.04 -26.31
CA ARG A 62 -33.20 20.15 -25.14
C ARG A 62 -32.20 19.00 -25.29
N LEU A 63 -30.91 19.28 -25.21
CA LEU A 63 -29.95 18.30 -24.72
C LEU A 63 -30.18 18.26 -23.22
N SER A 64 -30.75 17.13 -22.77
CA SER A 64 -30.89 16.75 -21.38
C SER A 64 -29.61 17.12 -20.62
N ILE A 65 -29.70 18.17 -19.80
CA ILE A 65 -28.66 18.53 -18.80
C ILE A 65 -28.50 17.39 -17.77
N GLY A 66 -29.36 16.37 -17.80
CA GLY A 66 -29.23 15.11 -17.07
C GLY A 66 -28.12 14.19 -17.59
N ASP A 67 -27.66 14.35 -18.84
CA ASP A 67 -26.66 13.48 -19.48
C ASP A 67 -25.24 14.05 -19.47
N ILE A 68 -24.99 15.11 -18.69
CA ILE A 68 -23.63 15.32 -18.15
C ILE A 68 -23.44 14.28 -17.04
N LEU A 69 -23.54 13.01 -17.42
CA LEU A 69 -23.08 11.87 -16.66
C LEU A 69 -21.68 12.24 -16.22
N LYS A 70 -21.45 12.26 -14.90
CA LYS A 70 -20.12 12.40 -14.35
C LYS A 70 -19.30 11.28 -14.98
N ASP A 71 -18.51 11.62 -15.98
CA ASP A 71 -17.64 10.72 -16.69
C ASP A 71 -16.49 10.34 -15.76
N ASN A 72 -16.82 9.45 -14.83
CA ASN A 72 -15.92 8.95 -13.83
C ASN A 72 -15.56 7.50 -14.22
N THR A 73 -14.35 7.09 -13.84
CA THR A 73 -13.84 5.76 -14.18
C THR A 73 -14.77 4.64 -13.73
N TRP A 74 -15.51 4.84 -12.63
CA TRP A 74 -16.46 3.88 -12.11
C TRP A 74 -17.64 3.67 -13.07
N THR A 75 -18.30 4.74 -13.50
CA THR A 75 -19.45 4.71 -14.40
C THR A 75 -19.10 4.05 -15.73
N ARG A 76 -17.93 4.36 -16.33
CA ARG A 76 -17.47 3.69 -17.57
C ARG A 76 -17.29 2.18 -17.41
N ILE A 77 -16.88 1.73 -16.23
CA ILE A 77 -16.72 0.30 -15.96
C ILE A 77 -18.09 -0.34 -15.68
N MET A 78 -18.99 0.38 -15.01
CA MET A 78 -20.35 -0.10 -14.78
C MET A 78 -21.17 -0.18 -16.06
N THR A 79 -21.03 0.77 -16.99
CA THR A 79 -21.70 0.70 -18.30
C THR A 79 -21.28 -0.56 -19.05
N MET A 80 -20.02 -0.97 -18.96
CA MET A 80 -19.56 -2.24 -19.54
C MET A 80 -20.24 -3.47 -18.88
N ILE A 81 -20.47 -3.43 -17.57
CA ILE A 81 -21.16 -4.51 -16.87
C ILE A 81 -22.63 -4.56 -17.29
N ASP A 82 -23.27 -3.39 -17.38
CA ASP A 82 -24.69 -3.27 -17.71
C ASP A 82 -24.97 -3.64 -19.17
N GLU A 83 -24.06 -3.30 -20.09
CA GLU A 83 -24.11 -3.78 -21.48
C GLU A 83 -24.09 -5.31 -21.54
N ASP A 84 -23.22 -5.98 -20.76
CA ASP A 84 -23.14 -7.45 -20.71
C ASP A 84 -24.45 -8.07 -20.16
N GLU A 85 -25.11 -7.44 -19.19
CA GLU A 85 -26.37 -7.93 -18.62
C GLU A 85 -27.55 -7.78 -19.61
N SER A 86 -27.60 -6.69 -20.37
CA SER A 86 -28.64 -6.44 -21.38
C SER A 86 -28.51 -7.30 -22.65
N ASP A 87 -27.27 -7.62 -23.05
CA ASP A 87 -26.97 -8.33 -24.30
C ASP A 87 -27.04 -9.86 -24.20
N ILE A 88 -27.17 -10.44 -22.99
CA ILE A 88 -27.48 -11.87 -22.82
C ILE A 88 -28.78 -12.24 -23.56
N ALA A 89 -29.66 -11.27 -23.81
CA ALA A 89 -30.89 -11.44 -24.58
C ALA A 89 -30.70 -11.50 -26.11
N TRP A 90 -29.56 -11.06 -26.68
CA TRP A 90 -29.35 -10.97 -28.13
C TRP A 90 -27.95 -11.46 -28.54
N HIS A 91 -27.84 -12.71 -28.98
CA HIS A 91 -26.59 -13.34 -29.39
C HIS A 91 -25.97 -12.72 -30.65
N GLY A 92 -24.78 -12.12 -30.52
CA GLY A 92 -23.96 -11.72 -31.66
C GLY A 92 -22.62 -11.05 -31.31
N GLY A 93 -21.66 -11.79 -30.75
CA GLY A 93 -20.22 -11.43 -30.85
C GLY A 93 -19.55 -10.63 -29.72
N LYS A 94 -20.22 -10.35 -28.60
CA LYS A 94 -19.61 -9.64 -27.46
C LYS A 94 -18.90 -10.59 -26.48
N VAL A 95 -17.78 -10.14 -25.92
CA VAL A 95 -16.94 -10.91 -24.98
C VAL A 95 -17.54 -10.85 -23.57
N LEU A 96 -17.91 -12.02 -23.02
CA LEU A 96 -18.48 -12.17 -21.68
C LEU A 96 -17.65 -11.46 -20.59
N LEU A 97 -18.32 -10.87 -19.59
CA LEU A 97 -17.65 -10.23 -18.43
C LEU A 97 -16.70 -11.19 -17.70
N SER A 98 -17.04 -12.46 -17.59
CA SER A 98 -16.17 -13.47 -16.98
C SER A 98 -14.83 -13.62 -17.72
N THR A 99 -14.85 -13.53 -19.05
CA THR A 99 -13.66 -13.57 -19.90
C THR A 99 -12.83 -12.31 -19.73
N LYS A 100 -13.48 -11.13 -19.66
CA LYS A 100 -12.81 -9.85 -19.39
C LYS A 100 -12.14 -9.85 -18.02
N LEU A 101 -12.86 -10.27 -16.97
CA LEU A 101 -12.31 -10.42 -15.61
C LEU A 101 -11.16 -11.43 -15.57
N LYS A 102 -11.32 -12.57 -16.23
CA LYS A 102 -10.26 -13.59 -16.35
C LYS A 102 -9.04 -13.04 -17.08
N ALA A 103 -9.21 -12.22 -18.11
CA ALA A 103 -8.11 -11.54 -18.80
C ALA A 103 -7.39 -10.55 -17.87
N ILE A 104 -8.11 -9.76 -17.05
CA ILE A 104 -7.50 -8.88 -16.05
C ILE A 104 -6.70 -9.69 -15.03
N LEU A 105 -7.27 -10.78 -14.52
CA LEU A 105 -6.60 -11.66 -13.56
C LEU A 105 -5.35 -12.32 -14.17
N ASN A 106 -5.45 -12.80 -15.42
CA ASN A 106 -4.31 -13.39 -16.13
C ASN A 106 -3.23 -12.36 -16.48
N SER A 107 -3.55 -11.06 -16.53
CA SER A 107 -2.56 -10.01 -16.76
C SER A 107 -1.69 -9.71 -15.52
N GLN A 108 -2.01 -10.30 -14.37
CA GLN A 108 -1.19 -10.16 -13.17
C GLN A 108 0.12 -10.93 -13.36
N ALA A 109 1.23 -10.32 -12.93
CA ALA A 109 2.51 -11.01 -12.89
C ALA A 109 2.35 -12.30 -12.07
N SER A 110 2.93 -13.40 -12.55
CA SER A 110 2.78 -14.68 -11.84
C SER A 110 3.31 -14.53 -10.42
N PHE A 111 2.53 -15.03 -9.46
CA PHE A 111 2.89 -15.03 -8.05
C PHE A 111 4.29 -15.62 -7.85
N GLY A 112 4.59 -16.73 -8.56
CA GLY A 112 5.89 -17.38 -8.55
C GLY A 112 7.05 -16.51 -9.03
N ALA A 113 6.87 -15.68 -10.07
CA ALA A 113 7.95 -14.78 -10.52
C ALA A 113 8.15 -13.61 -9.56
N THR A 114 7.07 -13.03 -9.05
CA THR A 114 7.13 -11.81 -8.23
C THR A 114 7.61 -12.10 -6.81
N ILE A 115 7.24 -13.26 -6.26
CA ILE A 115 7.56 -13.66 -4.87
C ILE A 115 8.65 -14.72 -4.83
N GLY A 116 8.56 -15.73 -5.70
CA GLY A 116 9.46 -16.87 -5.69
C GLY A 116 10.90 -16.46 -5.95
N ALA A 117 11.16 -15.52 -6.86
CA ALA A 117 12.52 -15.07 -7.14
C ALA A 117 13.18 -14.37 -5.93
N PRO A 118 12.58 -13.35 -5.28
CA PRO A 118 13.12 -12.80 -4.03
C PRO A 118 13.27 -13.84 -2.92
N ILE A 119 12.26 -14.69 -2.70
CA ILE A 119 12.34 -15.71 -1.64
C ILE A 119 13.48 -16.69 -1.90
N LEU A 120 13.61 -17.23 -3.12
CA LEU A 120 14.69 -18.14 -3.48
C LEU A 120 16.06 -17.46 -3.35
N PHE A 121 16.17 -16.19 -3.72
CA PHE A 121 17.40 -15.43 -3.53
C PHE A 121 17.78 -15.31 -2.04
N PHE A 122 16.83 -14.94 -1.17
CA PHE A 122 17.07 -14.81 0.27
C PHE A 122 17.31 -16.16 0.96
N ILE A 123 16.50 -17.18 0.66
CA ILE A 123 16.68 -18.54 1.20
C ILE A 123 18.00 -19.14 0.71
N GLY A 124 18.33 -19.00 -0.57
CA GLY A 124 19.60 -19.47 -1.13
C GLY A 124 20.80 -18.83 -0.44
N GLY A 125 20.77 -17.51 -0.24
CA GLY A 125 21.80 -16.80 0.53
C GLY A 125 21.90 -17.25 1.99
N PHE A 126 20.75 -17.53 2.62
CA PHE A 126 20.69 -18.02 3.99
C PHE A 126 21.28 -19.44 4.13
N ILE A 127 20.88 -20.38 3.27
CA ILE A 127 21.41 -21.75 3.25
C ILE A 127 22.91 -21.73 2.97
N TYR A 128 23.36 -20.94 1.97
CA TYR A 128 24.78 -20.78 1.68
C TYR A 128 25.57 -20.30 2.90
N THR A 129 25.01 -19.34 3.66
CA THR A 129 25.64 -18.84 4.88
C THR A 129 25.71 -19.92 5.97
N ILE A 130 24.65 -20.72 6.16
CA ILE A 130 24.64 -21.84 7.12
C ILE A 130 25.67 -22.90 6.76
N LEU A 131 25.71 -23.34 5.50
CA LEU A 131 26.68 -24.34 5.03
C LEU A 131 28.13 -23.82 5.17
N GLY A 132 28.33 -22.51 5.01
CA GLY A 132 29.62 -21.87 5.29
C GLY A 132 30.02 -21.90 6.78
N ILE A 133 29.06 -21.86 7.70
CA ILE A 133 29.31 -22.04 9.14
C ILE A 133 29.68 -23.50 9.44
N GLU A 134 28.91 -24.45 8.91
CA GLU A 134 29.06 -25.88 9.18
C GLU A 134 30.38 -26.44 8.65
N ASN A 135 30.79 -26.03 7.45
CA ASN A 135 32.03 -26.49 6.82
C ASN A 135 33.31 -25.86 7.41
N GLY A 136 33.21 -25.03 8.46
CA GLY A 136 34.35 -24.44 9.16
C GLY A 136 35.21 -23.48 8.32
N SER A 137 34.79 -23.15 7.10
CA SER A 137 35.55 -22.31 6.16
C SER A 137 35.48 -20.82 6.50
N LEU A 138 34.49 -20.40 7.30
CA LEU A 138 34.41 -19.04 7.85
C LEU A 138 34.57 -19.06 9.37
N GLN A 139 35.69 -18.50 9.84
CA GLN A 139 36.07 -18.50 11.26
C GLN A 139 35.14 -17.58 12.11
N GLY A 140 34.26 -18.22 12.89
CA GLY A 140 33.71 -17.78 14.18
C GLY A 140 32.74 -16.59 14.23
N ASP A 141 33.24 -15.38 14.00
CA ASP A 141 32.52 -14.14 14.34
C ASP A 141 31.81 -13.53 13.11
N ASP A 142 32.47 -13.53 11.96
CA ASP A 142 31.97 -12.85 10.77
C ASP A 142 30.70 -13.46 10.20
N THR A 143 30.56 -14.79 10.29
CA THR A 143 29.44 -15.53 9.74
C THR A 143 28.17 -15.35 10.57
N VAL A 144 28.29 -15.38 11.90
CA VAL A 144 27.16 -15.11 12.82
C VAL A 144 26.65 -13.68 12.63
N HIS A 145 27.57 -12.77 12.34
CA HIS A 145 27.23 -11.39 12.06
C HIS A 145 26.57 -11.18 10.68
N ALA A 146 27.03 -11.90 9.66
CA ALA A 146 26.35 -11.96 8.36
C ALA A 146 24.94 -12.55 8.49
N LEU A 147 24.78 -13.59 9.32
CA LEU A 147 23.48 -14.20 9.63
C LEU A 147 22.53 -13.20 10.30
N ALA A 148 23.00 -12.47 11.32
CA ALA A 148 22.19 -11.43 11.99
C ALA A 148 21.77 -10.32 11.01
N PHE A 149 22.65 -9.92 10.10
CA PHE A 149 22.34 -8.96 9.06
C PHE A 149 21.31 -9.50 8.06
N GLY A 150 21.42 -10.77 7.66
CA GLY A 150 20.43 -11.46 6.84
C GLY A 150 19.06 -11.51 7.51
N MET A 151 19.02 -11.86 8.80
CA MET A 151 17.79 -11.85 9.59
C MET A 151 17.15 -10.47 9.65
N TRP A 152 17.93 -9.40 9.83
CA TRP A 152 17.41 -8.03 9.83
C TRP A 152 16.70 -7.68 8.51
N TRP A 153 17.28 -8.08 7.38
CA TRP A 153 16.73 -7.82 6.04
C TRP A 153 15.62 -8.79 5.60
N MET A 154 15.24 -9.76 6.43
CA MET A 154 14.06 -10.61 6.16
C MET A 154 12.77 -9.78 6.06
N THR A 155 12.76 -8.53 6.52
CA THR A 155 11.65 -7.59 6.26
C THR A 155 11.33 -7.42 4.78
N VAL A 156 12.32 -7.48 3.88
CA VAL A 156 12.14 -7.35 2.42
C VAL A 156 11.28 -8.48 1.84
N PRO A 157 11.63 -9.78 2.03
CA PRO A 157 10.77 -10.86 1.54
C PRO A 157 9.38 -10.85 2.21
N HIS A 158 9.26 -10.50 3.49
CA HIS A 158 7.93 -10.36 4.12
C HIS A 158 7.08 -9.29 3.43
N LEU A 159 7.65 -8.11 3.15
CA LEU A 159 6.96 -7.05 2.42
C LEU A 159 6.62 -7.46 0.99
N ALA A 160 7.51 -8.18 0.31
CA ALA A 160 7.25 -8.72 -1.01
C ALA A 160 6.04 -9.67 -0.98
N ILE A 161 6.02 -10.64 -0.06
CA ILE A 161 4.90 -11.58 0.12
C ILE A 161 3.59 -10.84 0.36
N VAL A 162 3.55 -9.91 1.33
CA VAL A 162 2.34 -9.17 1.68
C VAL A 162 1.86 -8.30 0.51
N SER A 163 2.77 -7.61 -0.18
CA SER A 163 2.42 -6.74 -1.31
C SER A 163 1.87 -7.52 -2.51
N CYS A 164 2.32 -8.76 -2.70
CA CYS A 164 1.89 -9.62 -3.80
C CYS A 164 0.66 -10.46 -3.47
N ALA A 165 0.39 -10.74 -2.18
CA ALA A 165 -0.86 -11.33 -1.72
C ALA A 165 -2.07 -10.40 -1.95
N MET A 166 -1.84 -9.11 -2.20
CA MET A 166 -2.91 -8.19 -2.58
C MET A 166 -3.39 -8.51 -4.00
N LEU A 167 -4.49 -9.26 -4.11
CA LEU A 167 -5.17 -9.57 -5.37
C LEU A 167 -5.69 -8.29 -6.02
N ALA A 168 -4.86 -7.63 -6.83
CA ALA A 168 -5.23 -6.44 -7.56
C ALA A 168 -4.31 -6.21 -8.75
N SER A 169 -4.91 -5.86 -9.88
CA SER A 169 -4.19 -5.64 -11.12
C SER A 169 -3.28 -4.41 -11.00
N PRO A 170 -1.97 -4.55 -11.24
CA PRO A 170 -1.06 -3.41 -11.35
C PRO A 170 -1.04 -2.80 -12.76
N SER A 171 -1.69 -3.44 -13.75
CA SER A 171 -1.58 -3.09 -15.16
C SER A 171 -2.78 -2.24 -15.64
N PRO A 172 -2.64 -0.90 -15.71
CA PRO A 172 -3.73 -0.05 -16.20
C PRO A 172 -4.06 -0.34 -17.67
N SER A 173 -3.08 -0.80 -18.45
CA SER A 173 -3.23 -1.15 -19.87
C SER A 173 -4.18 -2.32 -20.11
N ALA A 174 -4.18 -3.31 -19.21
CA ALA A 174 -5.09 -4.45 -19.33
C ALA A 174 -6.55 -3.98 -19.16
N LEU A 175 -6.80 -3.08 -18.20
CA LEU A 175 -8.12 -2.49 -18.08
C LEU A 175 -8.45 -1.58 -19.27
N GLN A 176 -7.48 -0.81 -19.76
CA GLN A 176 -7.69 0.07 -20.92
C GLN A 176 -8.14 -0.69 -22.16
N GLY A 177 -7.58 -1.86 -22.44
CA GLY A 177 -8.03 -2.70 -23.56
C GLY A 177 -9.46 -3.26 -23.38
N ILE A 178 -9.94 -3.34 -22.15
CA ILE A 178 -11.25 -3.91 -21.82
C ILE A 178 -12.35 -2.85 -21.75
N VAL A 179 -12.02 -1.66 -21.23
CA VAL A 179 -12.92 -0.50 -21.10
C VAL A 179 -12.89 0.39 -22.34
N TRP A 180 -12.16 0.01 -23.40
CA TRP A 180 -12.02 0.84 -24.59
C TRP A 180 -13.37 1.11 -25.26
N ASP A 181 -13.84 2.35 -25.13
CA ASP A 181 -15.12 2.87 -25.63
C ASP A 181 -14.99 3.46 -27.05
N GLY A 182 -13.83 3.31 -27.70
CA GLY A 182 -13.58 3.91 -29.01
C GLY A 182 -13.51 5.45 -28.99
N GLY A 183 -13.56 6.08 -27.81
CA GLY A 183 -13.64 7.52 -27.66
C GLY A 183 -12.32 8.23 -27.94
N ALA A 184 -12.36 9.26 -28.78
CA ALA A 184 -11.25 10.16 -29.04
C ALA A 184 -10.72 10.73 -27.70
N ILE A 185 -9.48 10.34 -27.36
CA ILE A 185 -8.62 10.91 -26.32
C ILE A 185 -9.44 11.51 -25.16
N ALA A 186 -9.95 10.65 -24.26
CA ALA A 186 -10.52 11.11 -22.99
C ALA A 186 -9.59 12.20 -22.44
N SER A 187 -10.13 13.42 -22.29
CA SER A 187 -9.33 14.63 -22.06
C SER A 187 -8.34 14.32 -20.96
N ARG A 188 -7.03 14.34 -21.28
CA ARG A 188 -5.94 13.96 -20.38
C ARG A 188 -6.17 14.71 -19.07
N GLU A 189 -6.75 14.02 -18.09
CA GLU A 189 -7.20 14.68 -16.87
C GLU A 189 -5.96 15.35 -16.31
N ARG A 190 -6.03 16.68 -16.17
CA ARG A 190 -4.89 17.53 -15.80
C ARG A 190 -4.39 16.96 -14.49
N SER A 191 -3.35 16.12 -14.60
CA SER A 191 -2.94 15.21 -13.55
C SER A 191 -2.89 16.03 -12.28
N GLU A 192 -3.71 15.70 -11.28
CA GLU A 192 -3.51 16.28 -9.97
C GLU A 192 -2.03 16.03 -9.66
N ARG A 193 -1.28 17.14 -9.62
CA ARG A 193 0.15 17.15 -9.39
C ARG A 193 0.38 16.24 -8.20
N GLY A 194 1.13 15.16 -8.40
CA GLY A 194 1.39 14.23 -7.30
C GLY A 194 1.94 15.01 -6.11
N SER A 195 1.87 14.49 -4.89
CA SER A 195 2.50 15.16 -3.74
C SER A 195 3.97 15.54 -4.03
N TRP A 196 4.65 14.73 -4.85
CA TRP A 196 5.96 15.02 -5.42
C TRP A 196 6.01 16.20 -6.38
N ASP A 197 5.06 16.35 -7.29
CA ASP A 197 4.99 17.52 -8.19
C ASP A 197 4.66 18.79 -7.39
N LEU A 198 3.80 18.68 -6.38
CA LEU A 198 3.44 19.78 -5.49
C LEU A 198 4.64 20.18 -4.63
N MET A 199 5.35 19.19 -4.06
CA MET A 199 6.61 19.39 -3.37
C MET A 199 7.68 19.94 -4.31
N LYS A 200 7.77 19.45 -5.54
CA LYS A 200 8.70 19.93 -6.58
C LYS A 200 8.43 21.39 -6.88
N THR A 201 7.18 21.78 -7.13
CA THR A 201 6.81 23.19 -7.33
C THR A 201 7.13 24.06 -6.10
N LYS A 202 6.99 23.52 -4.89
CA LYS A 202 7.33 24.22 -3.65
C LYS A 202 8.85 24.27 -3.39
N VAL A 203 9.61 23.27 -3.84
CA VAL A 203 11.07 23.25 -3.77
C VAL A 203 11.65 24.19 -4.82
N GLU A 204 11.10 24.19 -6.04
CA GLU A 204 11.45 25.11 -7.13
C GLU A 204 11.16 26.58 -6.81
N SER A 205 10.23 26.86 -5.88
CA SER A 205 10.02 28.22 -5.38
C SER A 205 11.16 28.74 -4.50
N TYR A 206 12.01 27.87 -3.93
CA TYR A 206 13.21 28.28 -3.20
C TYR A 206 14.43 28.33 -4.12
N ALA A 207 15.30 29.35 -3.98
CA ALA A 207 16.47 29.54 -4.84
C ALA A 207 17.43 28.32 -4.85
N ALA A 208 17.71 27.74 -3.69
CA ALA A 208 18.53 26.52 -3.57
C ALA A 208 17.85 25.30 -4.20
N GLY A 209 16.53 25.18 -4.04
CA GLY A 209 15.75 24.09 -4.64
C GLY A 209 15.71 24.17 -6.16
N ARG A 210 15.63 25.39 -6.73
CA ARG A 210 15.74 25.62 -8.17
C ARG A 210 17.11 25.23 -8.73
N TRP A 211 18.19 25.49 -8.00
CA TRP A 211 19.53 25.07 -8.40
C TRP A 211 19.65 23.53 -8.43
N ILE A 212 19.16 22.85 -7.39
CA ILE A 212 19.15 21.38 -7.35
C ILE A 212 18.26 20.84 -8.47
N ALA A 213 17.03 21.35 -8.63
CA ALA A 213 16.08 20.91 -9.63
C ALA A 213 16.57 21.12 -11.06
N ASN A 214 17.30 22.21 -11.35
CA ASN A 214 17.92 22.41 -12.67
C ASN A 214 19.06 21.43 -12.93
N LYS A 215 19.81 21.04 -11.89
CA LYS A 215 20.91 20.08 -12.01
C LYS A 215 20.42 18.63 -12.11
N THR A 216 19.33 18.29 -11.42
CA THR A 216 18.71 16.95 -11.43
C THR A 216 17.59 16.80 -12.46
N GLY A 217 17.07 17.89 -13.03
CA GLY A 217 15.89 17.91 -13.91
C GLY A 217 16.06 17.17 -15.24
N ARG A 218 17.27 16.78 -15.61
CA ARG A 218 17.53 15.86 -16.74
C ARG A 218 17.32 14.39 -16.39
N TYR A 219 17.30 14.03 -15.12
CA TYR A 219 16.97 12.69 -14.66
C TYR A 219 15.48 12.64 -14.33
N GLN A 220 14.65 12.30 -15.31
CA GLN A 220 13.29 11.82 -15.06
C GLN A 220 13.38 10.43 -14.40
N LEU A 221 13.84 10.40 -13.14
CA LEU A 221 14.06 9.16 -12.36
C LEU A 221 12.78 8.31 -12.24
N LEU A 222 11.62 8.90 -12.45
CA LEU A 222 10.34 8.21 -12.56
C LEU A 222 9.58 8.71 -13.79
N ASN A 223 9.90 8.17 -14.96
CA ASN A 223 8.94 8.21 -16.05
C ASN A 223 7.69 7.43 -15.65
N SER A 224 6.53 7.98 -15.93
CA SER A 224 5.28 7.25 -15.77
C SER A 224 5.37 6.03 -16.69
N MET A 225 5.41 4.83 -16.12
CA MET A 225 5.55 3.60 -16.91
C MET A 225 4.33 3.32 -17.80
N TYR A 226 3.24 4.07 -17.62
CA TYR A 226 2.00 3.90 -18.36
C TYR A 226 1.46 5.26 -18.81
N ASP A 227 1.43 5.49 -20.12
CA ASP A 227 0.80 6.66 -20.75
C ASP A 227 -0.71 6.46 -21.02
N GLY A 228 -1.36 5.61 -20.23
CA GLY A 228 -2.77 5.26 -20.39
C GLY A 228 -3.76 6.25 -19.76
N GLN A 229 -5.05 6.11 -20.11
CA GLN A 229 -6.15 6.86 -19.48
C GLN A 229 -6.30 6.50 -17.99
N PHE A 230 -6.01 5.24 -17.64
CA PHE A 230 -6.02 4.78 -16.26
C PHE A 230 -4.63 4.93 -15.64
N LYS A 231 -4.59 5.46 -14.41
CA LYS A 231 -3.38 5.55 -13.61
C LYS A 231 -3.52 4.68 -12.37
N THR A 232 -2.45 3.99 -12.03
CA THR A 232 -2.36 3.29 -10.74
C THR A 232 -2.20 4.29 -9.61
N VAL A 233 -2.82 4.02 -8.46
CA VAL A 233 -2.53 4.76 -7.24
C VAL A 233 -1.21 4.27 -6.64
N THR A 234 -0.50 5.18 -5.98
CA THR A 234 0.70 4.84 -5.22
C THR A 234 0.39 3.75 -4.19
N LEU A 235 1.39 2.92 -3.87
CA LEU A 235 1.22 1.79 -2.92
C LEU A 235 0.53 2.23 -1.61
N TRP A 236 0.95 3.39 -1.09
CA TRP A 236 0.43 4.02 0.12
C TRP A 236 -1.05 4.44 0.06
N ASN A 237 -1.55 4.73 -1.14
CA ASN A 237 -2.93 5.15 -1.36
C ASN A 237 -3.84 4.01 -1.82
N ARG A 238 -3.31 2.78 -2.01
CA ARG A 238 -4.11 1.62 -2.45
C ARG A 238 -5.23 1.29 -1.46
N GLY A 239 -4.96 1.26 -0.16
CA GLY A 239 -5.96 0.96 0.86
C GLY A 239 -7.16 1.92 0.84
N PRO A 240 -6.95 3.24 1.01
CA PRO A 240 -8.02 4.23 0.94
C PRO A 240 -8.74 4.24 -0.40
N ASN A 241 -8.02 4.07 -1.52
CA ASN A 241 -8.62 4.03 -2.84
C ASN A 241 -9.54 2.81 -3.01
N LYS A 242 -9.11 1.62 -2.60
CA LYS A 242 -9.97 0.41 -2.58
C LYS A 242 -11.21 0.60 -1.72
N LYS A 243 -11.08 1.24 -0.55
CA LYS A 243 -12.24 1.61 0.27
C LYS A 243 -13.22 2.48 -0.51
N ARG A 244 -12.72 3.49 -1.21
CA ARG A 244 -13.54 4.36 -2.06
C ARG A 244 -14.25 3.59 -3.19
N TRP A 245 -13.57 2.65 -3.83
CA TRP A 245 -14.19 1.77 -4.85
C TRP A 245 -15.36 0.98 -4.27
N VAL A 246 -15.21 0.41 -3.08
CA VAL A 246 -16.28 -0.32 -2.41
C VAL A 246 -17.41 0.60 -1.94
N ASP A 247 -17.07 1.79 -1.44
CA ASP A 247 -18.09 2.79 -1.05
C ASP A 247 -18.91 3.25 -2.26
N GLU A 248 -18.30 3.39 -3.44
CA GLU A 248 -19.01 3.71 -4.69
C GLU A 248 -19.90 2.53 -5.14
N ALA A 249 -19.41 1.28 -5.04
CA ALA A 249 -20.21 0.09 -5.31
C ALA A 249 -21.46 0.00 -4.42
N ILE A 250 -21.31 0.30 -3.13
CA ILE A 250 -22.43 0.32 -2.18
C ILE A 250 -23.40 1.47 -2.49
N ARG A 251 -22.87 2.62 -2.95
CA ARG A 251 -23.69 3.78 -3.31
C ARG A 251 -24.56 3.49 -4.54
N ASP A 252 -23.99 2.90 -5.58
CA ASP A 252 -24.74 2.48 -6.76
C ASP A 252 -25.80 1.46 -6.39
N TYR A 253 -25.44 0.47 -5.56
CA TYR A 253 -26.40 -0.49 -5.05
C TYR A 253 -27.54 0.14 -4.25
N ALA A 254 -27.24 1.15 -3.43
CA ALA A 254 -28.26 1.88 -2.68
C ALA A 254 -29.25 2.59 -3.61
N ALA A 255 -28.77 3.18 -4.72
CA ALA A 255 -29.64 3.79 -5.72
C ALA A 255 -30.56 2.76 -6.38
N SER A 256 -30.04 1.59 -6.79
CA SER A 256 -30.88 0.51 -7.35
C SER A 256 -31.83 -0.11 -6.33
N PHE A 257 -31.46 -0.12 -5.05
CA PHE A 257 -32.29 -0.62 -3.97
C PHE A 257 -33.55 0.22 -3.76
N GLU A 258 -33.47 1.55 -3.91
CA GLU A 258 -34.63 2.44 -3.79
C GLU A 258 -35.70 2.14 -4.86
N GLU A 259 -35.30 1.63 -6.02
CA GLU A 259 -36.21 1.29 -7.12
C GLU A 259 -36.86 -0.10 -6.98
N HIS A 260 -36.18 -1.08 -6.37
CA HIS A 260 -36.58 -2.51 -6.40
C HIS A 260 -36.53 -3.22 -5.02
N GLY A 261 -36.58 -2.45 -3.92
CA GLY A 261 -36.01 -2.80 -2.61
C GLY A 261 -36.61 -3.95 -1.78
N ASP A 262 -37.81 -4.44 -2.08
CA ASP A 262 -38.55 -5.30 -1.13
C ASP A 262 -37.90 -6.67 -0.82
N ARG A 263 -36.94 -7.13 -1.63
CA ARG A 263 -36.28 -8.45 -1.45
C ARG A 263 -34.77 -8.40 -1.18
N LEU A 264 -34.18 -7.21 -1.19
CA LEU A 264 -32.73 -7.02 -1.14
C LEU A 264 -32.28 -6.65 0.28
N ARG A 265 -30.98 -6.78 0.57
CA ARG A 265 -30.44 -6.33 1.87
C ARG A 265 -30.33 -4.81 1.91
N PRO A 266 -30.63 -4.17 3.04
CA PRO A 266 -30.44 -2.74 3.16
C PRO A 266 -28.93 -2.39 3.03
N PRO A 267 -28.57 -1.33 2.28
CA PRO A 267 -27.18 -0.95 2.03
C PRO A 267 -26.40 -0.63 3.31
N GLN A 268 -27.10 -0.21 4.38
CA GLN A 268 -26.49 0.06 5.68
C GLN A 268 -25.94 -1.21 6.35
N GLU A 269 -26.62 -2.35 6.21
CA GLU A 269 -26.13 -3.62 6.75
C GLU A 269 -24.86 -4.07 6.01
N ILE A 270 -24.84 -3.90 4.69
CA ILE A 270 -23.69 -4.21 3.85
C ILE A 270 -22.50 -3.35 4.24
N ARG A 271 -22.70 -2.04 4.41
CA ARG A 271 -21.66 -1.13 4.88
C ARG A 271 -21.14 -1.52 6.26
N LYS A 272 -22.03 -1.87 7.20
CA LYS A 272 -21.64 -2.31 8.55
C LYS A 272 -20.81 -3.60 8.54
N ARG A 273 -21.14 -4.56 7.67
CA ARG A 273 -20.39 -5.82 7.53
C ARG A 273 -19.03 -5.65 6.83
N LEU A 274 -18.92 -4.67 5.92
CA LEU A 274 -17.68 -4.40 5.19
C LEU A 274 -16.74 -3.43 5.93
N ASP A 275 -17.23 -2.70 6.92
CA ASP A 275 -16.40 -1.83 7.73
C ASP A 275 -15.51 -2.65 8.68
N LEU A 276 -14.25 -2.26 8.79
CA LEU A 276 -13.26 -3.01 9.59
C LEU A 276 -13.57 -2.89 11.07
N ASP A 277 -13.79 -3.98 11.78
CA ASP A 277 -14.02 -3.88 13.22
C ASP A 277 -12.72 -3.47 13.96
N LEU A 278 -12.83 -3.01 15.20
CA LEU A 278 -11.69 -2.77 16.07
C LEU A 278 -10.85 -4.04 16.25
N GLY A 279 -11.50 -5.21 16.30
CA GLY A 279 -10.80 -6.51 16.32
C GLY A 279 -9.94 -6.73 15.07
N ASP A 280 -10.49 -6.49 13.88
CA ASP A 280 -9.75 -6.61 12.61
C ASP A 280 -8.56 -5.66 12.58
N GLN A 281 -8.75 -4.41 13.03
CA GLN A 281 -7.67 -3.43 13.10
C GLN A 281 -6.55 -3.86 14.06
N PHE A 282 -6.91 -4.42 15.20
CA PHE A 282 -5.96 -4.94 16.17
C PHE A 282 -5.18 -6.13 15.60
N MET A 283 -5.86 -7.08 14.95
CA MET A 283 -5.21 -8.24 14.32
C MET A 283 -4.25 -7.82 13.20
N ILE A 284 -4.64 -6.86 12.36
CA ILE A 284 -3.76 -6.30 11.31
C ILE A 284 -2.54 -5.63 11.95
N MET A 285 -2.73 -4.89 13.05
CA MET A 285 -1.64 -4.24 13.76
C MET A 285 -0.67 -5.24 14.38
N VAL A 286 -1.18 -6.26 15.07
CA VAL A 286 -0.36 -7.33 15.66
C VAL A 286 0.37 -8.12 14.57
N GLY A 287 -0.32 -8.52 13.50
CA GLY A 287 0.29 -9.23 12.38
C GLY A 287 1.40 -8.43 11.70
N SER A 288 1.15 -7.13 11.45
CA SER A 288 2.16 -6.23 10.86
C SER A 288 3.35 -6.02 11.81
N ALA A 289 3.08 -5.86 13.11
CA ALA A 289 4.11 -5.72 14.13
C ALA A 289 4.98 -6.98 14.22
N VAL A 290 4.40 -8.18 14.21
CA VAL A 290 5.15 -9.43 14.21
C VAL A 290 6.05 -9.53 12.98
N LEU A 291 5.51 -9.26 11.78
CA LEU A 291 6.29 -9.33 10.53
C LEU A 291 7.47 -8.34 10.48
N LEU A 292 7.34 -7.16 11.09
CA LEU A 292 8.38 -6.13 11.08
C LEU A 292 9.37 -6.24 12.25
N ILE A 293 8.87 -6.56 13.46
CA ILE A 293 9.66 -6.58 14.69
C ILE A 293 10.43 -7.89 14.81
N LEU A 294 9.84 -9.03 14.46
CA LEU A 294 10.47 -10.34 14.64
C LEU A 294 11.84 -10.44 13.95
N PRO A 295 12.02 -10.03 12.68
CA PRO A 295 13.33 -10.00 12.03
C PRO A 295 14.37 -9.16 12.81
N SER A 296 13.97 -7.98 13.27
CA SER A 296 14.84 -7.05 13.99
C SER A 296 15.20 -7.57 15.39
N LEU A 297 14.24 -8.21 16.07
CA LEU A 297 14.44 -8.81 17.38
C LEU A 297 15.36 -10.03 17.31
N LEU A 298 15.17 -10.90 16.31
CA LEU A 298 16.07 -12.05 16.11
C LEU A 298 17.48 -11.58 15.76
N ALA A 299 17.63 -10.62 14.86
CA ALA A 299 18.93 -10.01 14.56
C ALA A 299 19.59 -9.39 15.80
N LEU A 300 18.81 -8.68 16.62
CA LEU A 300 19.25 -8.10 17.89
C LEU A 300 19.71 -9.19 18.86
N LEU A 301 18.90 -10.22 19.10
CA LEU A 301 19.22 -11.30 20.02
C LEU A 301 20.46 -12.07 19.58
N THR A 302 20.59 -12.38 18.28
CA THR A 302 21.78 -13.04 17.74
C THR A 302 23.01 -12.14 17.88
N SER A 303 22.92 -10.86 17.55
CA SER A 303 24.05 -9.93 17.67
C SER A 303 24.37 -9.53 19.11
N TYR A 304 23.43 -9.65 20.04
CA TYR A 304 23.64 -9.35 21.46
C TYR A 304 24.34 -10.50 22.17
N ASN A 305 23.98 -11.74 21.84
CA ASN A 305 24.52 -12.92 22.50
C ASN A 305 25.90 -13.35 21.98
N MET A 306 26.34 -12.86 20.82
CA MET A 306 27.54 -13.36 20.14
C MET A 306 28.51 -12.24 19.73
N PRO A 307 29.85 -12.42 19.90
CA PRO A 307 30.54 -13.41 20.75
C PRO A 307 30.67 -12.98 22.23
N ARG A 308 30.41 -11.69 22.53
CA ARG A 308 30.40 -11.15 23.89
C ARG A 308 29.05 -10.53 24.17
N LYS A 309 28.42 -10.92 25.29
CA LYS A 309 27.13 -10.35 25.73
C LYS A 309 27.24 -8.84 25.87
N GLY A 310 26.46 -8.10 25.10
CA GLY A 310 26.42 -6.64 25.22
C GLY A 310 25.80 -5.91 24.02
N ILE A 311 25.51 -4.62 24.24
CA ILE A 311 25.11 -3.71 23.17
C ILE A 311 26.38 -3.25 22.45
N SER A 312 26.60 -3.78 21.25
CA SER A 312 27.61 -3.33 20.31
C SER A 312 27.00 -2.30 19.36
N CYS A 313 27.82 -1.62 18.54
CA CYS A 313 27.28 -0.80 17.45
C CYS A 313 26.27 -1.55 16.57
N ARG A 314 26.51 -2.85 16.33
CA ARG A 314 25.68 -3.66 15.45
C ARG A 314 24.32 -3.97 16.10
N SER A 315 24.31 -4.51 17.32
CA SER A 315 23.05 -4.73 18.04
C SER A 315 22.32 -3.42 18.33
N GLY A 316 23.05 -2.32 18.57
CA GLY A 316 22.48 -0.97 18.66
C GLY A 316 21.78 -0.52 17.36
N THR A 317 22.36 -0.82 16.19
CA THR A 317 21.74 -0.53 14.88
C THR A 317 20.40 -1.25 14.74
N TYR A 318 20.36 -2.55 15.04
CA TYR A 318 19.11 -3.34 14.97
C TYR A 318 18.07 -2.88 15.99
N LEU A 319 18.51 -2.51 17.20
CA LEU A 319 17.64 -1.98 18.25
C LEU A 319 17.01 -0.63 17.84
N ILE A 320 17.82 0.31 17.37
CA ILE A 320 17.35 1.63 16.90
C ILE A 320 16.37 1.43 15.74
N TYR A 321 16.74 0.60 14.76
CA TYR A 321 15.85 0.29 13.65
C TYR A 321 14.52 -0.31 14.15
N GLY A 322 14.57 -1.34 14.99
CA GLY A 322 13.38 -1.99 15.56
C GLY A 322 12.46 -1.00 16.30
N ILE A 323 13.03 -0.12 17.13
CA ILE A 323 12.28 0.93 17.84
C ILE A 323 11.63 1.89 16.83
N THR A 324 12.37 2.35 15.82
CA THR A 324 11.80 3.25 14.80
C THR A 324 10.65 2.60 14.05
N GLN A 325 10.74 1.30 13.71
CA GLN A 325 9.67 0.56 13.06
C GLN A 325 8.42 0.44 13.93
N VAL A 326 8.57 0.20 15.24
CA VAL A 326 7.44 0.15 16.19
C VAL A 326 6.74 1.50 16.24
N ILE A 327 7.50 2.59 16.41
CA ILE A 327 6.95 3.94 16.48
C ILE A 327 6.25 4.31 15.15
N GLU A 328 6.85 3.95 14.02
CA GLU A 328 6.25 4.16 12.70
C GLU A 328 4.92 3.39 12.54
N CYS A 329 4.86 2.14 12.99
CA CYS A 329 3.62 1.35 13.01
C CYS A 329 2.52 2.05 13.83
N ILE A 330 2.86 2.59 15.00
CA ILE A 330 1.92 3.33 15.85
C ILE A 330 1.38 4.56 15.12
N PHE A 331 2.26 5.34 14.45
CA PHE A 331 1.83 6.49 13.66
C PHE A 331 0.95 6.10 12.47
N TRP A 332 1.24 4.99 11.78
CA TRP A 332 0.38 4.49 10.69
C TRP A 332 -1.02 4.09 11.18
N VAL A 333 -1.10 3.42 12.33
CA VAL A 333 -2.39 3.06 12.96
C VAL A 333 -3.14 4.32 13.37
N TRP A 334 -2.44 5.30 13.95
CA TRP A 334 -3.04 6.58 14.31
C TRP A 334 -3.55 7.34 13.09
N GLU A 335 -2.78 7.40 12.01
CA GLU A 335 -3.19 8.00 10.75
C GLU A 335 -4.43 7.29 10.17
N GLY A 336 -4.45 5.95 10.19
CA GLY A 336 -5.59 5.16 9.76
C GLY A 336 -6.86 5.47 10.56
N ARG A 337 -6.73 5.63 11.89
CA ARG A 337 -7.83 6.06 12.77
C ARG A 337 -8.29 7.47 12.46
N LEU A 338 -7.36 8.41 12.29
CA LEU A 338 -7.68 9.80 11.93
C LEU A 338 -8.42 9.87 10.58
N LYS A 339 -7.93 9.17 9.55
CA LYS A 339 -8.59 9.06 8.24
C LYS A 339 -10.02 8.53 8.36
N ARG A 340 -10.25 7.56 9.25
CA ARG A 340 -11.60 7.02 9.51
C ARG A 340 -12.52 8.05 10.16
N MET A 341 -12.02 8.78 11.16
CA MET A 341 -12.80 9.80 11.86
C MET A 341 -13.17 11.00 10.98
N TYR A 342 -12.23 11.47 10.14
CA TYR A 342 -12.44 12.66 9.30
C TYR A 342 -13.06 12.34 7.92
N GLY A 343 -13.06 11.08 7.49
CA GLY A 343 -13.61 10.64 6.22
C GLY A 343 -13.00 11.37 5.01
N GLU A 344 -13.84 11.74 4.05
CA GLU A 344 -13.43 12.46 2.83
C GLU A 344 -12.81 13.84 3.12
N ARG A 345 -13.14 14.46 4.26
CA ARG A 345 -12.60 15.77 4.67
C ARG A 345 -11.16 15.71 5.17
N TRP A 346 -10.56 14.52 5.26
CA TRP A 346 -9.18 14.35 5.75
C TRP A 346 -8.16 15.17 4.95
N SER A 347 -8.33 15.30 3.63
CA SER A 347 -7.42 16.09 2.78
C SER A 347 -7.48 17.58 3.14
N GLU A 348 -8.67 18.11 3.34
CA GLU A 348 -8.96 19.53 3.60
C GLU A 348 -8.73 19.95 5.05
N ALA A 349 -8.94 19.03 6.00
CA ALA A 349 -8.81 19.33 7.42
C ALA A 349 -7.35 19.62 7.80
N ARG A 350 -7.06 20.86 8.19
CA ARG A 350 -5.77 21.29 8.74
C ARG A 350 -5.78 21.17 10.28
N THR A 351 -5.82 19.94 10.77
CA THR A 351 -5.82 19.68 12.22
C THR A 351 -4.40 19.57 12.77
N ARG A 352 -4.19 20.00 14.02
CA ARG A 352 -2.90 19.85 14.71
C ARG A 352 -2.46 18.39 14.78
N ALA A 353 -3.40 17.47 15.00
CA ALA A 353 -3.14 16.03 15.02
C ALA A 353 -2.52 15.52 13.71
N LYS A 354 -3.02 15.97 12.55
CA LYS A 354 -2.46 15.62 11.24
C LYS A 354 -1.03 16.14 11.09
N THR A 355 -0.76 17.38 11.51
CA THR A 355 0.60 17.95 11.48
C THR A 355 1.54 17.18 12.40
N ILE A 356 1.13 16.86 13.63
CA ILE A 356 1.94 16.09 14.58
C ILE A 356 2.25 14.71 14.02
N ASN A 357 1.24 13.99 13.52
CA ASN A 357 1.42 12.66 12.95
C ASN A 357 2.37 12.69 11.75
N TRP A 358 2.19 13.64 10.83
CA TRP A 358 3.04 13.78 9.65
C TRP A 358 4.49 14.16 10.00
N CYS A 359 4.69 15.09 10.92
CA CYS A 359 6.02 15.45 11.41
C CYS A 359 6.68 14.26 12.12
N GLY A 360 5.93 13.53 12.95
CA GLY A 360 6.39 12.33 13.63
C GLY A 360 6.81 11.23 12.67
N GLN A 361 5.97 10.89 11.69
CA GLN A 361 6.30 9.94 10.62
C GLN A 361 7.54 10.35 9.83
N THR A 362 7.64 11.63 9.44
CA THR A 362 8.78 12.14 8.67
C THR A 362 10.08 12.04 9.48
N PHE A 363 10.03 12.43 10.76
CA PHE A 363 11.16 12.36 11.66
C PHE A 363 11.61 10.91 11.90
N VAL A 364 10.69 10.03 12.31
CA VAL A 364 11.00 8.63 12.61
C VAL A 364 11.43 7.88 11.36
N GLY A 365 10.74 8.09 10.23
CA GLY A 365 11.09 7.50 8.95
C GLY A 365 12.48 7.94 8.47
N PHE A 366 12.87 9.19 8.70
CA PHE A 366 14.24 9.64 8.42
C PHE A 366 15.28 8.84 9.23
N PHE A 367 15.06 8.65 10.54
CA PHE A 367 15.95 7.85 11.36
C PHE A 367 15.96 6.36 10.98
N ALA A 368 14.81 5.81 10.59
CA ALA A 368 14.70 4.43 10.10
C ALA A 368 15.54 4.24 8.83
N VAL A 369 15.38 5.12 7.84
CA VAL A 369 16.15 5.11 6.59
C VAL A 369 17.64 5.35 6.86
N PHE A 370 17.98 6.32 7.70
CA PHE A 370 19.35 6.60 8.07
C PHE A 370 20.01 5.38 8.71
N THR A 371 19.34 4.73 9.67
CA THR A 371 19.84 3.53 10.35
C THR A 371 19.98 2.36 9.37
N ALA A 372 19.02 2.18 8.45
CA ALA A 372 19.08 1.15 7.42
C ALA A 372 20.26 1.35 6.47
N VAL A 373 20.44 2.57 5.94
CA VAL A 373 21.50 2.90 4.97
C VAL A 373 22.86 2.88 5.64
N VAL A 374 23.03 3.58 6.77
CA VAL A 374 24.31 3.63 7.50
C VAL A 374 24.67 2.26 8.03
N GLY A 375 23.72 1.50 8.57
CA GLY A 375 23.97 0.14 9.03
C GLY A 375 24.41 -0.79 7.90
N THR A 376 23.80 -0.66 6.72
CA THR A 376 24.21 -1.43 5.54
C THR A 376 25.60 -1.02 5.05
N LEU A 377 25.91 0.28 4.99
CA LEU A 377 27.24 0.76 4.63
C LEU A 377 28.32 0.31 5.62
N MET A 378 28.03 0.38 6.93
CA MET A 378 28.94 -0.11 7.97
C MET A 378 29.19 -1.61 7.85
N GLN A 379 28.20 -2.39 7.42
CA GLN A 379 28.36 -3.81 7.15
C GLN A 379 29.21 -4.06 5.89
N LEU A 380 28.92 -3.38 4.79
CA LEU A 380 29.63 -3.54 3.51
C LEU A 380 31.09 -3.08 3.59
N LEU A 381 31.36 -1.99 4.30
CA LEU A 381 32.72 -1.47 4.53
C LEU A 381 33.49 -2.27 5.60
N GLY A 382 32.85 -3.25 6.25
CA GLY A 382 33.47 -4.00 7.34
C GLY A 382 33.75 -3.17 8.60
N VAL A 383 33.13 -2.00 8.77
CA VAL A 383 33.32 -1.12 9.93
C VAL A 383 33.01 -1.84 11.24
N TYR A 384 31.98 -2.71 11.23
CA TYR A 384 31.65 -3.53 12.39
C TYR A 384 32.74 -4.54 12.80
N ARG A 385 33.72 -4.83 11.93
CA ARG A 385 34.89 -5.67 12.26
C ARG A 385 35.98 -4.87 12.99
N THR A 386 35.97 -3.54 12.86
CA THR A 386 37.00 -2.68 13.45
C THR A 386 36.79 -2.49 14.96
N CYS A 387 37.88 -2.37 15.70
CA CYS A 387 37.86 -2.13 17.15
C CYS A 387 37.15 -0.82 17.55
N ALA A 388 36.93 0.12 16.62
CA ALA A 388 36.20 1.37 16.86
C ALA A 388 34.81 1.12 17.46
N CYS A 389 34.14 0.04 17.04
CA CYS A 389 32.82 -0.31 17.55
C CYS A 389 32.81 -1.12 18.86
N LYS A 390 33.97 -1.48 19.41
CA LYS A 390 34.11 -2.14 20.71
C LYS A 390 34.23 -1.15 21.88
N VAL A 391 34.58 0.12 21.63
CA VAL A 391 34.97 1.08 22.69
C VAL A 391 33.75 1.69 23.41
N LEU A 392 32.62 1.87 22.72
CA LEU A 392 31.49 2.63 23.29
C LEU A 392 30.78 1.94 24.47
N SER A 393 30.81 0.61 24.56
CA SER A 393 30.06 -0.14 25.58
C SER A 393 30.85 -0.40 26.86
N PHE A 394 32.18 -0.40 26.80
CA PHE A 394 33.01 -0.79 27.95
C PHE A 394 33.19 0.33 28.98
N SER A 395 33.20 1.59 28.55
CA SER A 395 33.41 2.74 29.44
C SER A 395 32.25 2.97 30.42
N PHE A 396 31.03 2.53 30.09
CA PHE A 396 29.87 2.71 30.96
C PHE A 396 29.69 1.58 31.99
N VAL A 397 30.21 0.38 31.71
CA VAL A 397 30.06 -0.79 32.60
C VAL A 397 31.27 -0.94 33.54
N ARG A 398 32.48 -0.55 33.13
CA ARG A 398 33.68 -0.69 33.98
C ARG A 398 33.74 0.28 35.16
N GLN A 399 32.91 1.32 35.21
CA GLN A 399 32.86 2.24 36.35
C GLN A 399 32.10 1.69 37.59
N ARG A 400 31.47 0.51 37.52
CA ARG A 400 30.74 -0.08 38.66
C ARG A 400 31.46 -1.19 39.43
N THR A 401 32.66 -1.61 39.03
CA THR A 401 33.32 -2.79 39.64
C THR A 401 34.81 -2.61 39.97
N LEU A 402 35.24 -1.39 40.26
CA LEU A 402 36.48 -1.21 41.03
C LEU A 402 36.10 -0.97 42.49
N PRO A 403 36.13 -2.01 43.36
CA PRO A 403 36.26 -1.75 44.78
C PRO A 403 37.57 -1.01 44.97
N THR A 404 37.49 0.23 45.44
CA THR A 404 38.60 0.91 46.09
C THR A 404 39.08 -0.01 47.21
N GLY A 405 40.21 -0.67 47.02
CA GLY A 405 40.93 -1.28 48.12
C GLY A 405 41.24 -0.19 49.13
N SER A 406 40.53 -0.19 50.25
CA SER A 406 40.99 0.50 51.45
C SER A 406 41.93 -0.42 52.18
N ASN A 407 43.14 0.09 52.39
CA ASN A 407 44.22 -0.47 53.18
C ASN A 407 43.76 -1.08 54.52
N GLY A 408 44.41 -2.19 54.86
CA GLY A 408 44.45 -2.82 56.18
C GLY A 408 45.57 -3.83 56.19
#